data_AF-A0A2H6BHN6-F1
#
_entry.id   AF-A0A2H6BHN6-F1
#
_cell.length_a   1.000
_cell.length_b   1.000
_cell.length_c   1.000
_cell.angle_alpha   90.00
_cell.angle_beta   90.00
_cell.angle_gamma   90.00
#
_symmetry.space_group_name_H-M   'P 1'
#
loop_
_entity.id
_entity.type
_entity.pdbx_description
1 polymer ?
#
loop_
_entity_poly.entity_id
_entity_poly.type
_entity_poly.pdbx_seq_one_letter_code
_entity_poly.pdbx_strand_id
1 'polypeptide(L)'
;MDDEVLSWVRVEAAKRGESVSRYFAALALERKQQDARVSQRESLERFLSYPTRDLTRADGTLPSREEIYDDAVLHRYEHPGLSQGPAKPGED
;
A
#
# COMPACT_ATOMS: atom_id res chain seq x y z
N MET A 1 -14.38 14.57 -20.27
CA MET A 1 -13.04 14.46 -20.88
C MET A 1 -12.95 15.58 -21.89
N ASP A 2 -11.82 16.27 -21.97
CA ASP A 2 -11.61 17.30 -22.98
C ASP A 2 -11.51 16.64 -24.38
N ASP A 3 -12.19 17.21 -25.37
CA ASP A 3 -12.19 16.73 -26.75
C ASP A 3 -10.81 16.82 -27.38
N GLU A 4 -10.00 17.80 -26.99
CA GLU A 4 -8.61 17.94 -27.43
C GLU A 4 -7.75 16.76 -26.95
N VAL A 5 -7.93 16.36 -25.68
CA VAL A 5 -7.26 15.20 -25.08
C VAL A 5 -7.69 13.91 -25.79
N LEU A 6 -8.97 13.75 -26.12
CA LEU A 6 -9.47 12.57 -26.85
C LEU A 6 -8.91 12.48 -28.27
N SER A 7 -8.78 13.61 -28.98
CA SER A 7 -8.16 13.66 -30.31
C SER A 7 -6.71 13.22 -30.26
N TRP A 8 -5.95 13.77 -29.31
CA TRP A 8 -4.56 13.40 -29.09
C TRP A 8 -4.40 11.89 -28.76
N VAL A 9 -5.21 11.35 -27.84
CA VAL A 9 -5.17 9.92 -27.48
C VAL A 9 -5.43 9.01 -28.69
N ARG A 10 -6.35 9.40 -29.58
CA ARG A 10 -6.63 8.63 -30.81
C ARG A 10 -5.43 8.59 -31.75
N VAL A 11 -4.77 9.74 -31.95
CA VAL A 11 -3.57 9.82 -32.78
C VAL A 11 -2.46 8.95 -32.21
N GLU A 12 -2.22 9.01 -30.90
CA GLU A 12 -1.19 8.20 -30.26
C GLU A 12 -1.50 6.70 -30.28
N ALA A 13 -2.76 6.31 -30.07
CA ALA A 13 -3.18 4.92 -30.21
C ALA A 13 -2.97 4.41 -31.65
N ALA A 14 -3.32 5.22 -32.66
CA ALA A 14 -3.13 4.86 -34.06
C ALA A 14 -1.65 4.73 -34.43
N LYS A 15 -0.77 5.61 -33.92
CA LYS A 15 0.70 5.48 -34.11
C LYS A 15 1.24 4.15 -33.59
N ARG A 16 0.63 3.60 -32.53
CA ARG A 16 0.99 2.28 -31.97
C ARG A 16 0.23 1.11 -32.61
N GLY A 17 -0.69 1.36 -33.54
CA GLY A 17 -1.52 0.33 -34.16
C GLY A 17 -2.54 -0.29 -33.20
N GLU A 18 -2.92 0.43 -32.14
CA GLU A 18 -3.80 -0.07 -31.07
C GLU A 18 -5.15 0.66 -31.08
N SER A 19 -6.16 0.04 -30.46
CA SER A 19 -7.38 0.75 -30.10
C SER A 19 -7.10 1.71 -28.94
N VAL A 20 -7.89 2.78 -28.83
CA VAL A 20 -7.81 3.76 -27.73
C VAL A 20 -7.90 3.09 -26.36
N SER A 21 -8.79 2.09 -26.20
CA SER A 21 -8.95 1.37 -24.93
C SER A 21 -7.70 0.56 -24.57
N ARG A 22 -7.09 -0.11 -25.55
CA ARG A 22 -5.85 -0.88 -25.35
C ARG A 22 -4.67 0.03 -25.02
N TYR A 23 -4.54 1.13 -25.74
CA TYR A 23 -3.54 2.15 -25.50
C TYR A 23 -3.65 2.71 -24.07
N PHE A 24 -4.86 3.05 -23.63
CA PHE A 24 -5.08 3.58 -22.28
C PHE A 24 -4.78 2.55 -21.19
N ALA A 25 -5.16 1.29 -21.40
CA ALA A 25 -4.83 0.20 -20.48
C ALA A 25 -3.32 -0.02 -20.35
N ALA A 26 -2.57 0.08 -21.46
CA ALA A 26 -1.12 -0.02 -21.46
C ALA A 26 -0.49 1.13 -20.67
N LEU A 27 -0.93 2.38 -20.89
CA LEU A 27 -0.45 3.54 -20.12
C LEU A 27 -0.72 3.39 -18.62
N ALA A 28 -1.90 2.94 -18.24
CA ALA A 28 -2.25 2.71 -16.83
C ALA A 28 -1.36 1.63 -16.19
N LEU A 29 -1.04 0.56 -16.95
CA LEU A 29 -0.15 -0.50 -16.50
C LEU A 29 1.30 -0.01 -16.37
N GLU A 30 1.81 0.72 -17.36
CA GLU A 30 3.14 1.35 -17.33
C GLU A 30 3.26 2.28 -16.13
N ARG A 31 2.24 3.12 -15.90
CA ARG A 31 2.18 4.02 -14.75
C ARG A 31 2.20 3.24 -13.43
N LYS A 32 1.42 2.16 -13.32
CA LYS A 32 1.42 1.29 -12.14
C LYS A 32 2.80 0.64 -11.90
N GLN A 33 3.49 0.23 -12.96
CA GLN A 33 4.85 -0.33 -12.83
C GLN A 33 5.88 0.72 -12.41
N GLN A 34 5.75 1.96 -12.90
CA GLN A 34 6.60 3.08 -12.47
C GLN A 34 6.33 3.51 -11.02
N ASP A 35 5.07 3.49 -10.59
CA ASP A 35 4.67 3.81 -9.22
C ASP A 35 4.96 2.66 -8.24
N ALA A 36 5.09 1.42 -8.74
CA ALA A 36 5.64 0.29 -8.00
C ALA A 36 7.17 0.41 -7.84
N ARG A 37 7.63 1.51 -7.24
CA ARG A 37 9.05 1.75 -6.89
C ARG A 37 9.61 0.75 -5.88
N VAL A 38 8.74 -0.04 -5.26
CA VAL A 38 9.10 -1.13 -4.35
C VAL A 38 8.25 -2.33 -4.73
N SER A 39 8.89 -3.41 -5.18
CA SER A 39 8.18 -4.66 -5.48
C SER A 39 7.55 -5.24 -4.21
N GLN A 40 6.50 -6.05 -4.32
CA GLN A 40 5.92 -6.73 -3.15
C GLN A 40 6.98 -7.51 -2.34
N ARG A 41 7.92 -8.15 -3.05
CA ARG A 41 9.06 -8.87 -2.45
C ARG A 41 9.97 -7.93 -1.65
N GLU A 42 10.31 -6.78 -2.21
CA GLU A 42 11.16 -5.79 -1.55
C GLU A 42 10.49 -5.16 -0.32
N SER A 43 9.17 -4.94 -0.39
CA SER A 43 8.38 -4.50 0.77
C SER A 43 8.41 -5.55 1.89
N LEU A 44 8.27 -6.83 1.55
CA LEU A 44 8.38 -7.93 2.51
C LEU A 44 9.77 -8.03 3.12
N GLU A 45 10.82 -7.94 2.30
CA GLU A 45 12.21 -7.96 2.76
C GLU A 45 12.51 -6.79 3.69
N ARG A 46 12.02 -5.59 3.38
CA ARG A 46 12.15 -4.42 4.27
C ARG A 46 11.37 -4.61 5.57
N PHE A 47 10.19 -5.22 5.53
CA PHE A 47 9.42 -5.49 6.75
C PHE A 47 10.12 -6.52 7.65
N LEU A 48 10.66 -7.58 7.06
CA LEU A 48 11.34 -8.65 7.79
C LEU A 48 12.74 -8.25 8.28
N SER A 49 13.35 -7.21 7.71
CA SER A 49 14.66 -6.72 8.15
C SER A 49 14.60 -5.84 9.40
N TYR A 50 13.41 -5.43 9.86
CA TYR A 50 13.30 -4.68 11.10
C TYR A 50 13.73 -5.54 12.31
N PRO A 51 14.46 -4.95 13.27
CA PRO A 51 14.89 -5.66 14.46
C PRO A 51 13.68 -6.16 15.25
N THR A 52 13.77 -7.40 15.73
CA THR A 52 12.78 -7.98 16.63
C THR A 52 12.72 -7.15 17.92
N ARG A 53 11.52 -6.90 18.41
CA ARG A 53 11.31 -6.24 19.71
C ARG A 53 11.32 -7.31 20.77
N ASP A 54 12.12 -7.10 21.81
CA ASP A 54 11.96 -7.85 23.04
C ASP A 54 10.67 -7.42 23.73
N LEU A 55 9.75 -8.39 23.89
CA LEU A 55 8.46 -8.19 24.55
C LEU A 55 8.52 -8.63 26.02
N THR A 56 9.65 -9.17 26.47
CA THR A 56 9.83 -9.58 27.85
C THR A 56 9.90 -8.36 28.77
N ARG A 57 9.07 -8.36 29.81
CA ARG A 57 9.02 -7.30 30.81
C ARG A 57 10.22 -7.44 31.78
N ALA A 58 10.45 -6.42 32.60
CA ALA A 58 11.58 -6.38 33.56
C ALA A 58 11.60 -7.56 34.56
N ASP A 59 10.44 -8.19 34.79
CA ASP A 59 10.29 -9.37 35.64
C ASP A 59 10.49 -10.71 34.90
N GLY A 60 10.84 -10.67 33.61
CA GLY A 60 11.07 -11.86 32.79
C GLY A 60 9.79 -12.47 32.19
N THR A 61 8.62 -11.87 32.43
CA THR A 61 7.35 -12.38 31.91
C THR A 61 7.02 -11.80 30.54
N LEU A 62 6.25 -12.55 29.75
CA LEU A 62 5.63 -12.05 28.52
C LEU A 62 4.28 -11.42 28.84
N PRO A 63 3.85 -10.40 28.08
CA PRO A 63 2.51 -9.82 28.24
C PRO A 63 1.44 -10.87 27.97
N SER A 64 0.36 -10.82 28.75
CA SER A 64 -0.83 -11.64 28.53
C SER A 64 -1.53 -11.26 27.21
N ARG A 65 -2.42 -12.14 26.77
CA ARG A 65 -3.21 -11.92 25.56
C ARG A 65 -4.02 -10.62 25.69
N GLU A 66 -4.70 -10.44 26.81
CA GLU A 66 -5.54 -9.28 27.10
C GLU A 66 -4.70 -8.00 27.06
N GLU A 67 -3.53 -7.97 27.70
CA GLU A 67 -2.60 -6.82 27.63
C GLU A 67 -2.11 -6.51 26.20
N ILE A 68 -1.91 -7.51 25.35
CA ILE A 68 -1.50 -7.28 23.95
C ILE A 68 -2.61 -6.57 23.15
N TYR A 69 -3.87 -6.86 23.45
CA TYR A 69 -5.02 -6.28 22.75
C TYR A 69 -5.51 -4.97 23.38
N ASP A 70 -5.34 -4.80 24.70
CA ASP A 70 -5.81 -3.64 25.45
C ASP A 70 -4.76 -2.52 25.55
N ASP A 71 -3.47 -2.84 25.41
CA ASP A 71 -2.38 -1.90 25.66
C ASP A 71 -1.55 -1.57 24.40
N ALA A 72 -0.89 -0.42 24.49
CA ALA A 72 -0.03 0.20 23.49
C ALA A 72 1.23 -0.57 23.10
N VAL A 73 1.38 -1.79 23.62
CA VAL A 73 2.57 -2.64 23.50
C VAL A 73 2.97 -2.86 22.04
N LEU A 74 2.01 -2.83 21.12
CA LEU A 74 2.22 -3.00 19.68
C LEU A 74 2.06 -1.72 18.82
N HIS A 75 1.82 -0.52 19.40
CA HIS A 75 1.60 0.72 18.62
C HIS A 75 2.81 1.25 17.82
N ARG A 76 3.89 0.47 17.64
CA ARG A 76 4.97 0.80 16.67
C ARG A 76 4.41 0.99 15.25
N TYR A 77 3.24 0.43 14.96
CA TYR A 77 2.57 0.53 13.67
C TYR A 77 1.55 1.69 13.58
N GLU A 78 1.45 2.56 14.58
CA GLU A 78 0.74 3.85 14.41
C GLU A 78 1.68 4.87 13.76
N HIS A 79 2.05 4.58 12.51
CA HIS A 79 2.78 5.56 11.69
C HIS A 79 1.77 6.62 11.23
N PRO A 80 2.04 7.94 11.39
CA PRO A 80 1.09 9.01 11.03
C PRO A 80 0.72 9.08 9.54
N GLY A 81 1.33 8.22 8.71
CA GLY A 81 1.04 8.08 7.28
C GLY A 81 0.27 6.81 6.91
N LEU A 82 -0.11 5.96 7.87
CA LEU A 82 -0.99 4.83 7.61
C LEU A 82 -2.43 5.35 7.58
N SER A 83 -3.14 5.05 6.50
CA SER A 83 -4.58 5.31 6.40
C SER A 83 -5.27 4.63 7.57
N GLN A 84 -6.07 5.38 8.32
CA GLN A 84 -7.04 4.79 9.25
C GLN A 84 -7.82 3.74 8.46
N GLY A 85 -7.83 2.51 8.96
CA GLY A 85 -8.61 1.44 8.35
C GLY A 85 -10.09 1.82 8.29
N PRO A 86 -10.91 1.13 7.48
CA PRO A 86 -12.35 1.35 7.51
C PRO A 86 -12.87 1.15 8.95
N ALA A 87 -13.72 2.08 9.39
CA ALA A 87 -14.31 2.03 10.73
C ALA A 87 -14.91 0.65 10.98
N LYS A 88 -14.56 0.04 12.13
CA LYS A 88 -15.21 -1.20 12.56
C LYS A 88 -16.69 -0.88 12.80
N PRO A 89 -17.63 -1.65 12.21
CA PRO A 89 -19.03 -1.44 12.51
C PRO A 89 -19.30 -1.91 13.95
N GLY A 90 -19.66 -0.98 14.85
CA GLY A 90 -20.22 -1.30 16.17
C GLY A 90 -19.54 -0.73 17.42
N GLU A 91 -18.67 0.29 17.31
CA GLU A 91 -18.22 1.05 18.50
C GLU A 91 -19.06 2.34 18.62
N ASP A 92 -20.07 2.31 19.50
CA ASP A 92 -20.75 3.48 20.10
C ASP A 92 -20.33 3.58 21.59
#